data_AF-A0AAX1D4D2-F1
#
_entry.id   AF-A0AAX1D4D2-F1
#
_cell.length_a   1.000
_cell.length_b   1.000
_cell.length_c   1.000
_cell.angle_alpha   90.00
_cell.angle_beta   90.00
_cell.angle_gamma   90.00
#
_symmetry.space_group_name_H-M   'P 1'
#
loop_
_entity.id
_entity.type
_entity.pdbx_description
1 polymer ?
#
loop_
_entity_poly.entity_id
_entity_poly.type
_entity_poly.pdbx_seq_one_letter_code
_entity_poly.pdbx_strand_id
1 'polypeptide(L)' 'MILYMRYGRMRLTMSELAAELGIKEGSLRNLISDDKCAVATYTEGRNRYADVRAVGEYLDQRYREASLISER' A
#
# COMPACT_ATOMS: atom_id res chain seq x y z
N MET A 1 -3.13 12.20 1.45
CA MET A 1 -2.92 13.23 0.40
C MET A 1 -1.44 13.61 0.16
N ILE A 2 -0.46 12.96 0.82
CA ILE A 2 0.99 13.21 0.62
C ILE A 2 1.59 12.36 -0.53
N LEU A 3 1.16 11.11 -0.72
CA LEU A 3 1.72 10.23 -1.77
C LEU A 3 1.45 10.73 -3.20
N TYR A 4 0.28 11.32 -3.45
CA TYR A 4 -0.05 11.88 -4.78
C TYR A 4 0.89 13.03 -5.17
N MET A 5 1.23 13.88 -4.19
CA MET A 5 2.16 15.00 -4.38
C MET A 5 3.61 14.53 -4.52
N ARG A 6 3.98 13.42 -3.85
CA ARG A 6 5.33 12.86 -3.85
C ARG A 6 5.68 12.14 -5.16
N TYR A 7 4.73 11.41 -5.74
CA TYR A 7 4.95 10.62 -6.96
C TYR A 7 4.40 11.28 -8.23
N GLY A 8 3.53 12.29 -8.11
CA GLY A 8 2.89 12.96 -9.24
C GLY A 8 2.01 12.06 -10.11
N ARG A 9 1.75 10.83 -9.65
CA ARG A 9 1.01 9.77 -10.36
C ARG A 9 0.06 9.11 -9.39
N MET A 10 -1.12 8.71 -9.87
CA MET A 10 -2.11 7.96 -9.05
C MET A 10 -1.72 6.48 -8.84
N ARG A 11 -0.59 6.04 -9.40
CA ARG A 11 -0.22 4.63 -9.52
C ARG A 11 1.24 4.39 -9.13
N LEU A 12 1.44 3.47 -8.19
CA LEU A 12 2.72 2.97 -7.71
C LEU A 12 2.99 1.59 -8.28
N THR A 13 4.25 1.29 -8.59
CA THR A 13 4.65 -0.09 -8.83
C THR A 13 4.73 -0.88 -7.54
N MET A 14 4.72 -2.22 -7.63
CA MET A 14 4.88 -3.12 -6.48
C MET A 14 6.16 -2.84 -5.69
N SER A 15 7.25 -2.51 -6.37
CA SER A 15 8.54 -2.20 -5.74
C SER A 15 8.49 -0.89 -4.94
N GLU A 16 7.85 0.14 -5.48
CA GLU A 16 7.65 1.41 -4.77
C GLU A 16 6.67 1.25 -3.60
N LEU A 17 5.60 0.48 -3.80
CA LEU A 17 4.64 0.14 -2.74
C LEU A 17 5.33 -0.60 -1.58
N ALA A 18 6.20 -1.57 -1.90
CA ALA A 18 6.96 -2.31 -0.92
C ALA A 18 7.91 -1.39 -0.13
N ALA A 19 8.59 -0.46 -0.83
CA ALA A 19 9.44 0.54 -0.21
C ALA A 19 8.65 1.48 0.72
N GLU A 20 7.47 1.96 0.31
CA GLU A 20 6.64 2.86 1.13
C GLU A 20 6.02 2.15 2.34
N LEU A 21 5.63 0.88 2.21
CA LEU A 21 5.20 0.08 3.36
C LEU A 21 6.37 -0.38 4.26
N GLY A 22 7.62 -0.21 3.81
CA GLY A 22 8.80 -0.71 4.52
C GLY A 22 8.88 -2.25 4.60
N ILE A 23 8.24 -2.95 3.67
CA ILE A 23 8.22 -4.43 3.60
C ILE A 23 8.93 -4.92 2.34
N LYS A 24 9.40 -6.17 2.37
CA LYS A 24 10.00 -6.80 1.17
C LYS A 24 8.93 -7.04 0.10
N GLU A 25 9.29 -6.86 -1.17
CA GLU A 25 8.41 -7.18 -2.31
C GLU A 25 7.85 -8.61 -2.24
N GLY A 26 8.63 -9.57 -1.75
CA GLY A 26 8.16 -10.94 -1.55
C GLY A 26 7.02 -11.05 -0.53
N SER A 27 7.11 -10.30 0.58
CA SER A 27 6.04 -10.23 1.59
C SER A 27 4.81 -9.49 1.06
N LEU A 28 5.02 -8.41 0.31
CA LEU A 28 3.95 -7.70 -0.38
C LEU A 28 3.21 -8.62 -1.36
N ARG A 29 3.95 -9.38 -2.19
CA ARG A 29 3.39 -10.34 -3.14
C ARG A 29 2.62 -11.47 -2.42
N ASN A 30 3.09 -11.88 -1.24
CA ASN A 30 2.39 -12.86 -0.42
C ASN A 30 1.07 -12.30 0.12
N LEU A 31 1.06 -11.06 0.64
CA LEU A 31 -0.16 -10.37 1.07
C LEU A 31 -1.16 -10.18 -0.07
N ILE A 32 -0.66 -9.94 -1.28
CA ILE A 32 -1.47 -9.86 -2.50
C ILE A 32 -2.07 -11.20 -2.88
N SER A 33 -1.29 -12.27 -2.84
CA SER A 33 -1.79 -13.63 -3.11
C SER A 33 -2.78 -14.10 -2.04
N ASP A 34 -2.63 -13.66 -0.80
CA ASP A 34 -3.49 -14.01 0.34
C ASP A 34 -4.81 -13.20 0.37
N ASP A 35 -5.07 -12.37 -0.65
CA ASP A 35 -6.16 -11.38 -0.73
C ASP A 35 -6.21 -10.39 0.47
N LYS A 36 -5.18 -10.42 1.31
CA LYS A 36 -4.95 -9.48 2.42
C LYS A 36 -4.31 -8.18 1.96
N CYS A 37 -4.23 -7.95 0.66
CA CYS A 37 -3.82 -6.65 0.15
C CYS A 37 -4.94 -5.66 0.40
N ALA A 38 -4.85 -4.98 1.53
CA ALA A 38 -5.76 -3.90 1.89
C ALA A 38 -5.60 -2.65 0.99
N VAL A 39 -4.72 -2.71 -0.01
CA VAL A 39 -4.51 -1.65 -0.99
C VAL A 39 -5.06 -2.08 -2.34
N ALA A 40 -5.84 -1.21 -2.97
CA ALA A 40 -6.38 -1.43 -4.31
C ALA A 40 -5.24 -1.57 -5.30
N THR A 41 -5.01 -2.81 -5.76
CA THR A 41 -4.04 -3.11 -6.81
C THR A 41 -4.76 -3.55 -8.07
N TYR A 42 -4.23 -3.17 -9.22
CA TYR A 42 -4.74 -3.57 -10.51
C TYR A 42 -3.60 -4.02 -11.42
N THR A 43 -3.89 -4.98 -12.27
CA THR A 43 -2.94 -5.49 -13.27
C THR A 43 -3.07 -4.70 -14.56
N GLU A 44 -1.96 -4.14 -15.02
CA GLU A 44 -1.84 -3.48 -16.32
C GLU A 44 -0.85 -4.30 -17.15
N GLY A 45 -1.37 -5.15 -18.03
CA GLY A 45 -0.57 -6.08 -18.83
C GLY A 45 0.13 -7.16 -17.98
N ARG A 46 1.47 -7.16 -18.00
CA ARG A 46 2.30 -8.12 -17.24
C ARG A 46 2.74 -7.60 -15.87
N ASN A 47 2.49 -6.30 -15.60
CA ASN A 47 2.87 -5.63 -14.36
C ASN A 47 1.63 -5.33 -13.51
N ARG A 48 1.84 -5.25 -12.20
CA ARG A 48 0.80 -4.88 -11.24
C ARG A 48 1.15 -3.52 -10.63
N TYR A 49 0.13 -2.67 -10.55
CA TYR A 49 0.21 -1.33 -10.00
C TYR A 49 -0.75 -1.21 -8.82
N ALA A 50 -0.46 -0.28 -7.93
CA ALA A 50 -1.23 0.01 -6.73
C ALA A 50 -1.66 1.47 -6.72
N ASP A 51 -2.90 1.75 -6.32
CA ASP A 51 -3.39 3.13 -6.27
C ASP A 51 -2.89 3.84 -5.00
N VAL A 52 -2.25 5.00 -5.19
CA VAL A 52 -1.69 5.81 -4.08
C VAL A 52 -2.72 6.18 -3.02
N ARG A 53 -4.01 6.30 -3.39
CA ARG A 53 -5.08 6.63 -2.44
C ARG A 53 -5.34 5.46 -1.50
N ALA A 54 -5.42 4.25 -2.04
CA ALA A 54 -5.65 3.07 -1.24
C ALA A 54 -4.47 2.79 -0.29
N VAL A 55 -3.23 3.04 -0.74
CA VAL A 55 -2.04 2.97 0.12
C VAL A 55 -2.13 3.95 1.29
N GLY A 56 -2.54 5.19 1.01
CA GLY A 56 -2.74 6.20 2.05
C GLY A 56 -3.82 5.81 3.05
N GLU A 57 -4.98 5.34 2.58
CA GLU A 57 -6.08 4.87 3.45
C GLU A 57 -5.65 3.69 4.33
N TYR A 58 -4.89 2.74 3.78
CA TYR A 58 -4.40 1.60 4.55
C TYR A 58 -3.42 2.01 5.65
N LEU A 59 -2.48 2.91 5.34
CA LEU A 59 -1.55 3.44 6.32
C LEU A 59 -2.28 4.22 7.41
N ASP A 60 -3.26 5.05 7.04
CA ASP A 60 -4.08 5.82 7.98
C ASP A 60 -4.89 4.89 8.89
N GLN A 61 -5.53 3.87 8.33
CA GLN A 61 -6.28 2.88 9.08
C GLN A 61 -5.39 2.12 10.06
N ARG A 62 -4.22 1.66 9.62
CA ARG A 62 -3.24 1.01 10.51
C ARG A 62 -2.74 1.93 11.60
N TYR A 63 -2.52 3.21 11.30
CA TYR A 63 -2.11 4.20 12.30
C TYR A 63 -3.21 4.44 13.33
N ARG A 64 -4.47 4.49 12.89
CA ARG A 64 -5.65 4.63 13.75
C ARG A 64 -5.88 3.39 14.61
N GLU A 65 -5.71 2.20 14.06
CA GLU A 65 -5.74 0.94 14.82
C GLU A 65 -4.60 0.91 15.85
N ALA A 66 -3.40 1.31 15.47
CA ALA A 66 -2.25 1.38 16.38
C ALA A 66 -2.43 2.45 17.48
N SER A 67 -3.03 3.60 17.17
CA SER A 67 -3.33 4.63 18.17
C SER A 67 -4.37 4.12 19.18
N LEU A 68 -5.38 3.38 18.71
CA LEU A 68 -6.37 2.72 19.57
C LEU A 68 -5.78 1.64 20.47
N ILE A 69 -4.69 0.98 20.05
CA ILE A 69 -3.98 -0.02 20.84
C ILE A 69 -3.05 0.63 21.89
N SER A 70 -2.50 1.81 21.60
CA SER A 70 -1.60 2.51 22.52
C SER A 70 -2.31 3.15 23.72
N GLU A 71 -3.64 3.20 23.73
CA GLU A 71 -4.47 3.79 24.79
C GLU A 71 -5.03 2.75 25.79
N ARG A 72 -4.57 1.49 25.73
CA ARG A 72 -5.05 0.42 26.62
C ARG A 72 -4.00 -0.08 27.61
#